data_AF-A0A3A0EEG6-F1
#
_entry.id   AF-A0A3A0EEG6-F1
#
_cell.length_a   1.000
_cell.length_b   1.000
_cell.length_c   1.000
_cell.angle_alpha   90.00
_cell.angle_beta   90.00
_cell.angle_gamma   90.00
#
_symmetry.space_group_name_H-M   'P 1'
#
loop_
_entity.id
_entity.type
_entity.pdbx_description
1 polymer ?
#
loop_
_entity_poly.entity_id
_entity_poly.type
_entity_poly.pdbx_seq_one_letter_code
_entity_poly.pdbx_strand_id
1 'polypeptide(L)'
;MMAADHAGACAAPRGGDLIYPSASLNAVYFLDGRTGRACLMRTTWGRFLRRVGAVCMVGTATAWSSAVSYAALLAADSATNAAYDDGWQAGDNGGFGWGPWDFTGTYNTPVGQTIDIFSDPNDLGRAWTLFNADAPPGPGSGTDIAQAGRAIPGGLSVGQTVSVVVDNPTERQFFRGYNVRFNTGGGNTVFAGTPQSRLAVGTFEYFTNGRWYATGTGGNSTLFDGDTNNGLRIDLTLTAVDAFTLKMTPLDNPAAAFTKSGVLDGPAGSAIDWVEIELYNTDSDYYPAPAVPGAETDFYASYMQISFVPEPASAAMLLAGAGGALAVARRRRR
;
A
#
# COMPACT_ATOMS: atom_id res chain seq x y z
N MET A 1 18.31 -33.97 -69.90
CA MET A 1 18.89 -33.94 -68.55
C MET A 1 18.19 -32.81 -67.79
N MET A 2 17.73 -33.09 -66.58
CA MET A 2 16.93 -32.26 -65.64
C MET A 2 15.46 -32.02 -66.02
N ALA A 3 14.59 -32.85 -65.44
CA ALA A 3 13.16 -32.64 -65.32
C ALA A 3 12.88 -31.69 -64.15
N ALA A 4 12.12 -30.63 -64.38
CA ALA A 4 11.63 -29.72 -63.36
C ALA A 4 10.36 -30.30 -62.72
N ASP A 5 10.43 -30.53 -61.41
CA ASP A 5 9.35 -31.05 -60.58
C ASP A 5 8.43 -29.88 -60.17
N HIS A 6 7.29 -29.72 -60.85
CA HIS A 6 6.29 -28.72 -60.53
C HIS A 6 5.31 -29.26 -59.46
N ALA A 7 5.58 -28.91 -58.20
CA ALA A 7 4.61 -29.06 -57.13
C ALA A 7 3.45 -28.07 -57.34
N GLY A 8 2.31 -28.58 -57.83
CA GLY A 8 1.07 -27.81 -57.96
C GLY A 8 0.44 -27.51 -56.61
N ALA A 9 0.34 -26.23 -56.26
CA ALA A 9 -0.42 -25.76 -55.11
C ALA A 9 -1.92 -26.00 -55.32
N CYS A 10 -2.57 -26.65 -54.36
CA CYS A 10 -4.03 -26.83 -54.35
C CYS A 10 -4.71 -25.48 -54.06
N ALA A 11 -5.49 -24.98 -55.02
CA ALA A 11 -6.31 -23.78 -54.86
C ALA A 11 -7.51 -24.06 -53.92
N ALA A 12 -7.89 -23.04 -53.15
CA ALA A 12 -9.06 -23.11 -52.26
C ALA A 12 -10.38 -23.18 -53.04
N PRO A 13 -11.39 -23.91 -52.54
CA PRO A 13 -12.66 -24.13 -53.24
C PRO A 13 -13.47 -22.84 -53.39
N ARG A 14 -14.10 -22.66 -54.56
CA ARG A 14 -15.07 -21.59 -54.83
C ARG A 14 -16.49 -22.16 -54.65
N GLY A 15 -17.39 -21.38 -54.08
CA GLY A 15 -18.75 -21.80 -53.71
C GLY A 15 -19.53 -22.39 -54.89
N GLY A 16 -19.89 -23.68 -54.76
CA GLY A 16 -20.64 -24.43 -55.77
C GLY A 16 -20.55 -25.96 -55.63
N ASP A 17 -19.59 -26.49 -54.88
CA ASP A 17 -19.36 -27.93 -54.79
C ASP A 17 -20.39 -28.67 -53.90
N LEU A 18 -21.05 -29.66 -54.47
CA LEU A 18 -22.04 -30.53 -53.82
C LEU A 18 -21.36 -31.56 -52.91
N ILE A 19 -21.65 -31.49 -51.61
CA ILE A 19 -21.16 -32.43 -50.59
C ILE A 19 -22.13 -33.61 -50.50
N TYR A 20 -21.65 -34.83 -50.79
CA TYR A 20 -22.41 -36.06 -50.58
C TYR A 20 -22.04 -36.70 -49.23
N PRO A 21 -22.98 -36.84 -48.27
CA PRO A 21 -22.74 -37.60 -47.06
C PRO A 21 -22.83 -39.10 -47.34
N SER A 22 -21.72 -39.83 -47.10
CA SER A 22 -21.67 -41.30 -47.09
C SER A 22 -21.90 -41.82 -45.66
N ALA A 23 -22.66 -42.91 -45.52
CA ALA A 23 -23.08 -43.49 -44.25
C ALA A 23 -21.98 -44.28 -43.48
N SER A 24 -20.74 -44.32 -43.98
CA SER A 24 -19.60 -44.83 -43.20
C SER A 24 -18.79 -43.66 -42.63
N LEU A 25 -18.93 -43.43 -41.33
CA LEU A 25 -18.22 -42.41 -40.56
C LEU A 25 -16.69 -42.53 -40.73
N ASN A 26 -16.06 -41.46 -41.24
CA ASN A 26 -14.63 -41.10 -41.19
C ASN A 26 -13.91 -40.87 -42.54
N ALA A 27 -14.60 -40.52 -43.61
CA ALA A 27 -13.94 -39.93 -44.76
C ALA A 27 -14.84 -38.92 -45.48
N VAL A 28 -14.38 -37.66 -45.54
CA VAL A 28 -14.93 -36.64 -46.43
C VAL A 28 -14.07 -36.66 -47.69
N TYR A 29 -14.69 -36.97 -48.82
CA TYR A 29 -14.03 -36.97 -50.12
C TYR A 29 -14.37 -35.69 -50.86
N PHE A 30 -13.37 -35.04 -51.43
CA PHE A 30 -13.55 -33.98 -52.40
C PHE A 30 -13.18 -34.51 -53.78
N LEU A 31 -14.03 -34.23 -54.77
CA LEU A 31 -13.76 -34.52 -56.17
C LEU A 31 -13.13 -33.27 -56.77
N ASP A 32 -11.89 -33.39 -57.24
CA ASP A 32 -11.27 -32.34 -58.04
C ASP A 32 -11.98 -32.26 -59.40
N GLY A 33 -12.70 -31.16 -59.63
CA GLY A 33 -13.50 -30.95 -60.84
C GLY A 33 -12.71 -30.94 -62.15
N ARG A 34 -11.37 -30.87 -62.12
CA ARG A 34 -10.54 -30.95 -63.33
C ARG A 34 -10.05 -32.35 -63.68
N THR A 35 -9.87 -33.21 -62.69
CA THR A 35 -9.24 -34.53 -62.89
C THR A 35 -10.15 -35.70 -62.56
N GLY A 36 -11.29 -35.45 -61.91
CA GLY A 36 -12.24 -36.48 -61.49
C GLY A 36 -11.70 -37.45 -60.43
N ARG A 37 -10.52 -37.16 -59.85
CA ARG A 37 -9.90 -38.01 -58.83
C ARG A 37 -10.37 -37.59 -57.44
N ALA A 38 -10.80 -38.58 -56.65
CA ALA A 38 -11.19 -38.39 -55.26
C ALA A 38 -9.93 -38.31 -54.38
N CYS A 39 -9.69 -37.16 -53.74
CA CYS A 39 -8.60 -37.00 -52.79
C CYS A 39 -9.09 -37.29 -51.37
N LEU A 40 -8.52 -38.33 -50.74
CA LEU A 40 -8.81 -38.70 -49.36
C LEU A 40 -8.10 -37.73 -48.41
N MET A 41 -8.86 -36.81 -47.81
CA MET A 41 -8.33 -35.93 -46.77
C MET A 41 -8.27 -36.72 -45.46
N ARG A 42 -7.13 -37.40 -45.20
CA ARG A 42 -6.89 -38.08 -43.92
C ARG A 42 -7.00 -37.08 -42.78
N THR A 43 -8.07 -37.22 -42.00
CA THR A 43 -8.50 -36.34 -40.91
C THR A 43 -7.41 -36.12 -39.86
N THR A 44 -6.73 -34.97 -39.92
CA THR A 44 -5.88 -34.43 -38.84
C THR A 44 -6.68 -33.56 -37.86
N TRP A 45 -8.00 -33.74 -37.80
CA TRP A 45 -8.90 -33.06 -36.86
C TRP A 45 -8.45 -33.21 -35.40
N GLY A 46 -7.91 -34.38 -35.03
CA GLY A 46 -7.33 -34.57 -33.70
C GLY A 46 -6.09 -33.73 -33.42
N ARG A 47 -5.31 -33.34 -34.43
CA ARG A 47 -4.17 -32.43 -34.29
C ARG A 47 -4.61 -30.96 -34.26
N PHE A 48 -5.65 -30.62 -35.00
CA PHE A 48 -6.25 -29.28 -34.99
C PHE A 48 -6.89 -28.95 -33.62
N LEU A 49 -7.75 -29.84 -33.11
CA LEU A 49 -8.40 -29.66 -31.80
C LEU A 49 -7.40 -29.64 -30.63
N ARG A 50 -6.31 -30.42 -30.71
CA ARG A 50 -5.21 -30.37 -29.72
C ARG A 50 -4.46 -29.03 -29.75
N ARG A 51 -4.34 -28.38 -30.91
CA ARG A 51 -3.70 -27.07 -31.04
C ARG A 51 -4.61 -25.94 -30.55
N VAL A 52 -5.91 -26.00 -30.85
CA VAL A 52 -6.88 -25.00 -30.36
C VAL A 52 -7.04 -25.06 -28.83
N GLY A 53 -7.12 -26.26 -28.25
CA GLY A 53 -7.21 -26.42 -26.79
C GLY A 53 -5.95 -25.95 -26.03
N ALA A 54 -4.78 -26.00 -26.66
CA ALA A 54 -3.54 -25.50 -26.06
C ALA A 54 -3.51 -23.96 -26.01
N VAL A 55 -4.07 -23.27 -27.00
CA VAL A 55 -4.10 -21.80 -27.06
C VAL A 55 -5.09 -21.21 -26.04
N CYS A 56 -6.26 -21.83 -25.83
CA CYS A 56 -7.22 -21.36 -24.83
C CYS A 56 -6.76 -21.53 -23.37
N MET A 57 -5.94 -22.55 -23.09
CA MET A 57 -5.37 -22.75 -21.74
C MET A 57 -4.22 -21.77 -21.42
N VAL A 58 -3.49 -21.27 -22.42
CA VAL A 58 -2.44 -20.26 -22.21
C VAL A 58 -3.06 -18.88 -21.96
N GLY A 59 -4.13 -18.52 -22.68
CA GLY A 59 -4.80 -17.22 -22.51
C GLY A 59 -5.57 -17.07 -21.19
N THR A 60 -6.07 -18.16 -20.61
CA THR A 60 -6.73 -18.13 -19.29
C THR A 60 -5.72 -18.04 -18.14
N ALA A 61 -4.53 -18.63 -18.28
CA ALA A 61 -3.47 -18.55 -17.27
C ALA A 61 -2.86 -17.14 -17.15
N THR A 62 -2.74 -16.39 -18.25
CA THR A 62 -2.23 -15.01 -18.24
C THR A 62 -3.23 -14.00 -17.69
N ALA A 63 -4.54 -14.17 -17.96
CA ALA A 63 -5.57 -13.27 -17.42
C ALA A 63 -5.79 -13.44 -15.90
N TRP A 64 -5.50 -14.63 -15.35
CA TRP A 64 -5.61 -14.89 -13.91
C TRP A 64 -4.36 -14.50 -13.13
N SER A 65 -3.19 -14.46 -13.76
CA SER A 65 -1.96 -13.98 -13.11
C SER A 65 -1.89 -12.45 -13.01
N SER A 66 -2.63 -11.70 -13.83
CA SER A 66 -2.81 -10.25 -13.67
C SER A 66 -3.90 -9.87 -12.66
N ALA A 67 -4.74 -10.82 -12.22
CA ALA A 67 -5.84 -10.57 -11.28
C ALA A 67 -5.45 -10.68 -9.80
N VAL A 68 -4.24 -11.15 -9.48
CA VAL A 68 -3.84 -11.47 -8.11
C VAL A 68 -2.66 -10.60 -7.69
N SER A 69 -2.94 -9.35 -7.31
CA SER A 69 -2.17 -8.53 -6.36
C SER A 69 -2.91 -7.23 -6.02
N TYR A 70 -4.24 -7.22 -5.98
CA TYR A 70 -4.92 -6.09 -5.34
C TYR A 70 -4.71 -6.23 -3.84
N ALA A 71 -3.98 -5.29 -3.25
CA ALA A 71 -3.86 -5.23 -1.81
C ALA A 71 -5.27 -5.09 -1.23
N ALA A 72 -5.67 -5.98 -0.32
CA ALA A 72 -6.96 -5.85 0.33
C ALA A 72 -6.89 -4.64 1.28
N LEU A 73 -7.74 -3.63 1.06
CA LEU A 73 -7.88 -2.51 1.99
C LEU A 73 -8.73 -2.96 3.17
N LEU A 74 -8.12 -2.97 4.36
CA LEU A 74 -8.74 -3.40 5.61
C LEU A 74 -9.25 -2.20 6.41
N ALA A 75 -8.57 -1.06 6.30
CA ALA A 75 -8.97 0.21 6.87
C ALA A 75 -8.49 1.34 5.98
N ALA A 76 -9.23 2.45 5.92
CA ALA A 76 -8.83 3.66 5.22
C ALA A 76 -9.56 4.87 5.82
N ASP A 77 -8.87 6.00 5.90
CA ASP A 77 -9.42 7.29 6.30
C ASP A 77 -8.66 8.43 5.62
N SER A 78 -9.35 9.49 5.23
CA SER A 78 -8.78 10.69 4.62
C SER A 78 -9.36 11.94 5.28
N ALA A 79 -8.53 12.96 5.48
CA ALA A 79 -8.97 14.27 5.94
C ALA A 79 -10.04 14.91 5.02
N THR A 80 -10.21 14.41 3.79
CA THR A 80 -11.25 14.84 2.85
C THR A 80 -12.64 14.22 3.10
N ASN A 81 -12.77 13.26 4.01
CA ASN A 81 -14.06 12.66 4.35
C ASN A 81 -15.01 13.68 4.98
N ALA A 82 -16.29 13.62 4.61
CA ALA A 82 -17.32 14.56 5.06
C ALA A 82 -17.55 14.57 6.59
N ALA A 83 -17.10 13.54 7.30
CA ALA A 83 -17.16 13.50 8.76
C ALA A 83 -16.30 14.59 9.43
N TYR A 84 -15.42 15.26 8.67
CA TYR A 84 -14.54 16.32 9.18
C TYR A 84 -14.97 17.72 8.68
N ASP A 85 -16.14 17.85 8.06
CA ASP A 85 -16.62 19.12 7.50
C ASP A 85 -17.01 20.15 8.57
N ASP A 86 -17.29 19.70 9.79
CA ASP A 86 -17.54 20.55 10.96
C ASP A 86 -16.29 20.75 11.85
N GLY A 87 -15.14 20.21 11.42
CA GLY A 87 -13.86 20.30 12.13
C GLY A 87 -13.24 18.92 12.35
N TRP A 88 -12.11 18.89 13.06
CA TRP A 88 -11.49 17.65 13.52
C TRP A 88 -11.69 17.55 15.04
N GLN A 89 -12.60 16.68 15.49
CA GLN A 89 -12.98 16.55 16.90
C GLN A 89 -12.86 15.10 17.40
N ALA A 90 -12.73 14.96 18.72
CA ALA A 90 -12.64 13.65 19.35
C ALA A 90 -13.94 12.87 19.10
N GLY A 91 -13.82 11.59 18.74
CA GLY A 91 -14.97 10.76 18.36
C GLY A 91 -15.20 10.67 16.84
N ASP A 92 -14.61 11.56 16.04
CA ASP A 92 -14.78 11.52 14.58
C ASP A 92 -14.23 10.22 13.97
N ASN A 93 -14.87 9.78 12.89
CA ASN A 93 -14.46 8.62 12.12
C ASN A 93 -14.94 8.77 10.67
N GLY A 94 -14.14 9.42 9.82
CA GLY A 94 -14.48 9.63 8.41
C GLY A 94 -14.36 8.39 7.54
N GLY A 95 -13.54 7.44 7.97
CA GLY A 95 -13.18 6.24 7.24
C GLY A 95 -13.87 4.95 7.69
N PHE A 96 -13.20 3.83 7.45
CA PHE A 96 -13.62 2.50 7.93
C PHE A 96 -12.42 1.73 8.48
N GLY A 97 -12.69 0.71 9.30
CA GLY A 97 -11.68 -0.21 9.83
C GLY A 97 -10.80 0.36 10.96
N TRP A 98 -10.94 1.64 11.28
CA TRP A 98 -10.29 2.32 12.39
C TRP A 98 -11.26 2.60 13.54
N GLY A 99 -10.76 2.70 14.77
CA GLY A 99 -11.50 3.30 15.88
C GLY A 99 -11.68 4.82 15.71
N PRO A 100 -12.52 5.48 16.50
CA PRO A 100 -12.66 6.94 16.45
C PRO A 100 -11.34 7.65 16.78
N TRP A 101 -11.19 8.90 16.36
CA TRP A 101 -10.10 9.77 16.80
C TRP A 101 -10.15 10.01 18.30
N ASP A 102 -8.98 9.96 18.93
CA ASP A 102 -8.76 10.24 20.34
C ASP A 102 -7.65 11.28 20.48
N PHE A 103 -7.96 12.35 21.21
CA PHE A 103 -7.09 13.50 21.46
C PHE A 103 -6.69 13.60 22.93
N THR A 104 -6.90 12.54 23.71
CA THR A 104 -6.36 12.47 25.07
C THR A 104 -4.84 12.63 25.00
N GLY A 105 -4.32 13.55 25.81
CA GLY A 105 -2.91 13.89 25.84
C GLY A 105 -2.38 14.10 27.26
N THR A 106 -1.15 14.58 27.36
CA THR A 106 -0.40 14.59 28.63
C THR A 106 -0.69 15.78 29.55
N TYR A 107 -1.27 16.88 29.06
CA TYR A 107 -1.39 18.14 29.83
C TYR A 107 -2.74 18.85 29.64
N ASN A 108 -3.04 19.78 30.57
CA ASN A 108 -4.31 20.51 30.67
C ASN A 108 -4.32 21.87 29.94
N THR A 109 -3.26 22.19 29.20
CA THR A 109 -3.09 23.45 28.47
C THR A 109 -3.77 23.41 27.10
N PRO A 110 -3.91 24.56 26.40
CA PRO A 110 -4.54 24.62 25.08
C PRO A 110 -3.66 24.02 23.97
N VAL A 111 -3.51 22.70 23.94
CA VAL A 111 -3.07 21.99 22.72
C VAL A 111 -4.20 22.01 21.69
N GLY A 112 -3.84 22.25 20.43
CA GLY A 112 -4.80 22.43 19.34
C GLY A 112 -4.80 21.26 18.36
N GLN A 113 -6.00 20.87 17.93
CA GLN A 113 -6.21 20.03 16.76
C GLN A 113 -7.28 20.67 15.89
N THR A 114 -7.06 20.76 14.58
CA THR A 114 -8.06 21.26 13.62
C THR A 114 -7.97 20.54 12.28
N ILE A 115 -9.02 20.67 11.47
CA ILE A 115 -8.88 20.48 10.03
C ILE A 115 -8.26 21.75 9.43
N ASP A 116 -7.25 21.55 8.60
CA ASP A 116 -6.71 22.58 7.73
C ASP A 116 -6.98 22.21 6.28
N ILE A 117 -7.45 23.20 5.53
CA ILE A 117 -7.92 23.04 4.17
C ILE A 117 -7.08 23.84 3.16
N PHE A 118 -6.34 24.86 3.62
CA PHE A 118 -5.73 25.87 2.75
C PHE A 118 -4.51 26.57 3.34
N SER A 119 -3.83 26.04 4.35
CA SER A 119 -2.62 26.71 4.84
C SER A 119 -1.48 26.60 3.83
N ASP A 120 -0.85 27.75 3.57
CA ASP A 120 0.31 27.88 2.69
C ASP A 120 1.50 26.97 3.11
N PRO A 121 1.68 26.56 4.38
CA PRO A 121 2.70 25.58 4.79
C PRO A 121 2.43 24.10 4.46
N ASN A 122 1.23 23.70 4.02
CA ASN A 122 0.88 22.29 3.89
C ASN A 122 0.65 21.89 2.42
N ASP A 123 1.48 20.98 1.92
CA ASP A 123 1.42 20.51 0.53
C ASP A 123 0.42 19.35 0.31
N LEU A 124 -0.21 18.85 1.37
CA LEU A 124 -1.17 17.73 1.29
C LEU A 124 -2.59 18.16 0.89
N GLY A 125 -2.86 19.47 0.78
CA GLY A 125 -4.21 20.01 0.63
C GLY A 125 -5.00 19.90 1.94
N ARG A 126 -6.19 19.29 1.93
CA ARG A 126 -6.95 19.11 3.18
C ARG A 126 -6.27 18.06 4.07
N ALA A 127 -5.90 18.46 5.28
CA ALA A 127 -5.20 17.64 6.26
C ALA A 127 -5.70 17.91 7.69
N TRP A 128 -5.52 16.92 8.55
CA TRP A 128 -5.58 17.07 10.00
C TRP A 128 -4.31 17.75 10.50
N THR A 129 -4.46 18.77 11.34
CA THR A 129 -3.35 19.59 11.83
C THR A 129 -3.25 19.49 13.33
N LEU A 130 -2.07 19.10 13.81
CA LEU A 130 -1.69 19.22 15.21
C LEU A 130 -0.89 20.50 15.36
N PHE A 131 -1.24 21.29 16.37
CA PHE A 131 -0.59 22.57 16.65
C PHE A 131 -0.60 22.86 18.15
N ASN A 132 0.26 23.78 18.60
CA ASN A 132 0.39 24.13 20.02
C ASN A 132 0.28 25.65 20.20
N ALA A 133 -0.94 26.13 20.43
CA ALA A 133 -1.28 27.55 20.42
C ALA A 133 -0.70 28.34 21.61
N ASP A 134 -0.38 27.68 22.72
CA ASP A 134 0.00 28.34 23.97
C ASP A 134 1.16 27.61 24.65
N ALA A 135 2.39 27.85 24.21
CA ALA A 135 3.50 27.76 25.16
C ALA A 135 3.66 29.13 25.82
N PRO A 136 3.52 29.23 27.15
CA PRO A 136 3.80 30.49 27.83
C PRO A 136 5.19 30.99 27.42
N PRO A 137 5.38 32.29 27.15
CA PRO A 137 6.67 32.82 26.73
C PRO A 137 7.70 32.57 27.84
N GLY A 138 8.59 31.61 27.60
CA GLY A 138 9.63 31.25 28.56
C GLY A 138 10.40 29.98 28.16
N PRO A 139 11.72 29.95 28.31
CA PRO A 139 12.48 28.71 28.21
C PRO A 139 12.04 27.76 29.33
N GLY A 140 11.28 26.72 28.97
CA GLY A 140 10.84 25.67 29.89
C GLY A 140 9.35 25.62 30.23
N SER A 141 8.50 26.47 29.64
CA SER A 141 7.05 26.50 29.95
C SER A 141 6.13 25.75 28.99
N GLY A 142 6.62 25.21 27.87
CA GLY A 142 5.83 24.33 27.00
C GLY A 142 6.43 22.93 26.98
N THR A 143 5.87 21.99 27.75
CA THR A 143 6.10 20.55 27.57
C THR A 143 4.95 19.91 26.80
N ASP A 144 4.03 20.72 26.31
CA ASP A 144 2.76 20.23 25.81
C ASP A 144 2.93 19.57 24.45
N ILE A 145 2.32 18.40 24.35
CA ILE A 145 2.38 17.55 23.17
C ILE A 145 0.97 17.55 22.61
N ALA A 146 0.79 18.13 21.42
CA ALA A 146 -0.43 17.91 20.66
C ALA A 146 -0.40 16.46 20.19
N GLN A 147 -1.40 15.68 20.57
CA GLN A 147 -1.49 14.25 20.26
C GLN A 147 -2.84 13.96 19.64
N ALA A 148 -2.83 13.06 18.66
CA ALA A 148 -4.02 12.50 18.07
C ALA A 148 -3.74 11.06 17.67
N GLY A 149 -4.66 10.15 17.96
CA GLY A 149 -4.46 8.77 17.59
C GLY A 149 -5.75 8.00 17.42
N ARG A 150 -5.60 6.76 16.92
CA ARG A 150 -6.71 5.89 16.57
C ARG A 150 -6.39 4.43 16.85
N ALA A 151 -7.41 3.73 17.32
CA ALA A 151 -7.33 2.29 17.49
C ALA A 151 -7.31 1.55 16.13
N ILE A 152 -6.62 0.42 16.12
CA ILE A 152 -6.70 -0.64 15.11
C ILE A 152 -7.51 -1.78 15.75
N PRO A 153 -8.83 -1.90 15.52
CA PRO A 153 -9.63 -2.98 16.07
C PRO A 153 -9.07 -4.35 15.67
N GLY A 154 -8.66 -5.15 16.66
CA GLY A 154 -8.03 -6.46 16.45
C GLY A 154 -6.51 -6.43 16.25
N GLY A 155 -5.90 -5.25 16.20
CA GLY A 155 -4.46 -5.06 16.03
C GLY A 155 -3.95 -5.34 14.62
N LEU A 156 -2.77 -4.80 14.32
CA LEU A 156 -2.06 -5.04 13.08
C LEU A 156 -1.54 -6.48 13.05
N SER A 157 -1.89 -7.23 12.01
CA SER A 157 -1.49 -8.63 11.83
C SER A 157 -0.25 -8.76 10.93
N VAL A 158 0.44 -9.90 11.03
CA VAL A 158 1.57 -10.23 10.15
C VAL A 158 1.13 -10.22 8.68
N GLY A 159 1.92 -9.58 7.82
CA GLY A 159 1.65 -9.37 6.40
C GLY A 159 0.79 -8.13 6.10
N GLN A 160 0.28 -7.44 7.13
CA GLN A 160 -0.42 -6.17 6.94
C GLN A 160 0.56 -4.99 6.98
N THR A 161 0.21 -3.95 6.22
CA THR A 161 0.92 -2.68 6.13
C THR A 161 0.02 -1.54 6.59
N VAL A 162 0.44 -0.79 7.60
CA VAL A 162 -0.13 0.54 7.90
C VAL A 162 0.59 1.57 7.04
N SER A 163 -0.16 2.43 6.35
CA SER A 163 0.39 3.60 5.67
C SER A 163 -0.17 4.87 6.30
N VAL A 164 0.70 5.85 6.58
CA VAL A 164 0.32 7.21 7.02
C VAL A 164 0.99 8.21 6.09
N VAL A 165 0.25 9.24 5.66
CA VAL A 165 0.79 10.37 4.90
C VAL A 165 0.78 11.59 5.80
N VAL A 166 1.96 12.16 6.01
CA VAL A 166 2.20 13.33 6.86
C VAL A 166 2.94 14.41 6.10
N ASP A 167 2.91 15.64 6.61
CA ASP A 167 3.74 16.74 6.15
C ASP A 167 4.32 17.48 7.35
N ASN A 168 5.64 17.69 7.30
CA ASN A 168 6.39 18.12 8.47
C ASN A 168 6.53 19.64 8.54
N PRO A 169 6.60 20.20 9.77
CA PRO A 169 7.07 21.56 9.97
C PRO A 169 8.41 21.80 9.25
N THR A 170 8.57 22.93 8.57
CA THR A 170 9.86 23.34 8.02
C THR A 170 10.54 24.41 8.88
N GLU A 171 9.79 25.13 9.71
CA GLU A 171 10.34 25.96 10.78
C GLU A 171 10.53 25.12 12.04
N ARG A 172 11.78 24.96 12.45
CA ARG A 172 12.17 24.07 13.54
C ARG A 172 12.74 24.87 14.69
N GLN A 173 12.42 24.41 15.89
CA GLN A 173 12.98 24.96 17.10
C GLN A 173 13.86 23.94 17.81
N PHE A 174 14.86 24.46 18.51
CA PHE A 174 15.71 23.65 19.37
C PHE A 174 14.86 22.92 20.42
N PHE A 175 15.13 21.62 20.60
CA PHE A 175 14.41 20.77 21.56
C PHE A 175 12.92 20.54 21.23
N ARG A 176 12.58 20.50 19.93
CA ARG A 176 11.23 20.22 19.39
C ARG A 176 11.24 19.15 18.30
N GLY A 177 10.06 18.80 17.80
CA GLY A 177 9.85 17.87 16.69
C GLY A 177 8.46 17.20 16.75
N TYR A 178 8.34 16.04 16.11
CA TYR A 178 7.09 15.31 15.95
C TYR A 178 7.35 13.83 15.68
N ASN A 179 6.33 13.00 15.91
CA ASN A 179 6.37 11.56 15.71
C ASN A 179 5.09 11.02 15.07
N VAL A 180 5.25 9.93 14.32
CA VAL A 180 4.22 8.90 14.13
C VAL A 180 4.63 7.68 14.94
N ARG A 181 3.79 7.30 15.90
CA ARG A 181 3.99 6.16 16.80
C ARG A 181 3.01 5.04 16.51
N PHE A 182 3.50 3.83 16.72
CA PHE A 182 2.73 2.60 16.65
C PHE A 182 2.75 1.98 18.03
N ASN A 183 1.62 2.00 18.73
CA ASN A 183 1.56 1.65 20.15
C ASN A 183 0.86 0.31 20.40
N THR A 184 1.04 -0.20 21.61
CA THR A 184 0.29 -1.31 22.19
C THR A 184 -0.40 -0.89 23.49
N GLY A 185 -1.55 -1.47 23.78
CA GLY A 185 -2.30 -1.24 25.02
C GLY A 185 -3.40 -0.18 24.91
N GLY A 186 -3.72 0.27 23.68
CA GLY A 186 -4.88 1.10 23.37
C GLY A 186 -4.82 2.53 23.92
N GLY A 187 -4.33 3.47 23.10
CA GLY A 187 -4.42 4.90 23.36
C GLY A 187 -3.18 5.68 22.91
N ASN A 188 -3.24 7.00 23.14
CA ASN A 188 -2.09 7.90 23.01
C ASN A 188 -1.12 7.71 24.18
N THR A 189 0.19 7.85 23.93
CA THR A 189 1.22 7.58 24.93
C THR A 189 1.15 8.64 26.04
N VAL A 190 0.96 8.18 27.28
CA VAL A 190 1.09 9.02 28.48
C VAL A 190 2.48 8.78 29.09
N PHE A 191 3.10 9.82 29.67
CA PHE A 191 4.43 9.73 30.27
C PHE A 191 4.55 8.52 31.21
N ALA A 192 5.41 7.56 30.84
CA ALA A 192 5.67 6.30 31.54
C ALA A 192 4.43 5.46 31.87
N GLY A 193 4.15 4.44 31.06
CA GLY A 193 3.08 3.48 31.37
C GLY A 193 2.54 2.76 30.15
N THR A 194 1.27 2.38 30.23
CA THR A 194 0.44 1.96 29.10
C THR A 194 -0.29 3.21 28.60
N PRO A 195 -0.35 3.43 27.27
CA PRO A 195 0.15 2.59 26.20
C PRO A 195 1.66 2.71 25.97
N GLN A 196 2.26 1.68 25.35
CA GLN A 196 3.70 1.59 25.08
C GLN A 196 3.98 1.67 23.57
N SER A 197 4.96 2.49 23.18
CA SER A 197 5.44 2.53 21.80
C SER A 197 6.16 1.22 21.43
N ARG A 198 5.71 0.62 20.32
CA ARG A 198 6.32 -0.56 19.67
C ARG A 198 7.28 -0.13 18.55
N LEU A 199 7.01 1.01 17.94
CA LEU A 199 7.85 1.69 16.97
C LEU A 199 7.48 3.16 16.94
N ALA A 200 8.46 4.05 16.92
CA ALA A 200 8.25 5.47 16.62
C ALA A 200 9.12 5.87 15.43
N VAL A 201 8.58 6.75 14.59
CA VAL A 201 9.24 7.37 13.46
C VAL A 201 9.03 8.87 13.57
N GLY A 202 10.08 9.67 13.46
CA GLY A 202 9.95 11.12 13.65
C GLY A 202 11.28 11.85 13.62
N THR A 203 11.28 13.08 14.15
CA THR A 203 12.48 13.87 14.37
C THR A 203 12.48 14.51 15.76
N PHE A 204 13.65 14.74 16.33
CA PHE A 204 13.82 15.53 17.54
C PHE A 204 15.09 16.35 17.39
N GLU A 205 14.96 17.66 17.19
CA GLU A 205 16.04 18.53 16.69
C GLU A 205 17.34 18.39 17.48
N TYR A 206 17.25 18.19 18.80
CA TYR A 206 18.42 18.04 19.67
C TYR A 206 19.21 16.73 19.48
N PHE A 207 18.56 15.64 19.05
CA PHE A 207 19.18 14.30 18.96
C PHE A 207 19.40 13.83 17.52
N THR A 208 18.58 14.31 16.58
CA THR A 208 18.59 13.77 15.22
C THR A 208 19.44 14.57 14.25
N ASN A 209 19.82 15.81 14.61
CA ASN A 209 20.49 16.76 13.72
C ASN A 209 19.72 16.92 12.39
N GLY A 210 18.41 17.14 12.49
CA GLY A 210 17.51 17.31 11.35
C GLY A 210 17.27 16.05 10.52
N ARG A 211 17.53 14.85 11.05
CA ARG A 211 17.23 13.58 10.38
C ARG A 211 15.96 12.93 10.92
N TRP A 212 15.28 12.18 10.08
CA TRP A 212 14.28 11.24 10.56
C TRP A 212 14.96 10.11 11.34
N TYR A 213 14.32 9.60 12.39
CA TYR A 213 14.72 8.39 13.11
C TYR A 213 13.62 7.33 13.07
N ALA A 214 14.01 6.09 13.38
CA ALA A 214 13.07 5.01 13.68
C ALA A 214 13.59 4.19 14.86
N THR A 215 12.73 3.90 15.84
CA THR A 215 13.10 3.09 17.04
C THR A 215 13.25 1.58 16.71
N GLY A 216 13.26 0.68 17.69
CA GLY A 216 13.43 -0.77 17.54
C GLY A 216 14.89 -1.24 17.62
N THR A 217 15.72 -0.79 16.70
CA THR A 217 17.15 -1.18 16.60
C THR A 217 18.12 0.01 16.61
N GLY A 218 17.62 1.19 16.97
CA GLY A 218 18.37 2.44 17.03
C GLY A 218 18.77 2.99 15.65
N GLY A 219 19.20 4.24 15.64
CA GLY A 219 19.82 4.89 14.48
C GLY A 219 18.92 5.89 13.74
N ASN A 220 19.54 6.99 13.36
CA ASN A 220 18.96 7.96 12.44
C ASN A 220 18.88 7.33 11.03
N SER A 221 17.83 7.67 10.30
CA SER A 221 17.72 7.35 8.89
C SER A 221 18.72 8.15 8.05
N THR A 222 18.78 7.85 6.76
CA THR A 222 19.48 8.69 5.77
C THR A 222 18.65 9.86 5.30
N LEU A 223 17.34 9.88 5.61
CA LEU A 223 16.44 10.97 5.25
C LEU A 223 16.64 12.14 6.22
N PHE A 224 16.90 13.30 5.64
CA PHE A 224 16.79 14.56 6.35
C PHE A 224 15.35 15.03 6.32
N ASP A 225 14.98 15.80 7.33
CA ASP A 225 13.67 16.40 7.41
C ASP A 225 13.39 17.36 6.24
N GLY A 226 14.43 18.04 5.76
CA GLY A 226 14.34 18.85 4.54
C GLY A 226 14.02 18.05 3.27
N ASP A 227 14.21 16.73 3.29
CA ASP A 227 13.84 15.85 2.16
C ASP A 227 12.33 15.56 2.13
N THR A 228 11.56 15.99 3.14
CA THR A 228 10.14 15.64 3.31
C THR A 228 9.20 16.84 3.40
N ASN A 229 9.68 18.05 3.09
CA ASN A 229 8.92 19.30 3.15
C ASN A 229 7.65 19.35 2.29
N ASN A 230 7.49 18.44 1.32
CA ASN A 230 6.27 18.33 0.51
C ASN A 230 5.47 17.07 0.88
N GLY A 231 5.62 16.61 2.12
CA GLY A 231 5.06 15.39 2.65
C GLY A 231 5.94 14.13 2.58
N LEU A 232 5.62 13.22 3.49
CA LEU A 232 6.23 11.91 3.66
C LEU A 232 5.13 10.84 3.76
N ARG A 233 5.30 9.74 3.02
CA ARG A 233 4.57 8.50 3.24
C ARG A 233 5.38 7.53 4.09
N ILE A 234 4.79 7.10 5.20
CA ILE A 234 5.33 6.10 6.12
C ILE A 234 4.56 4.80 5.94
N ASP A 235 5.22 3.73 5.50
CA ASP A 235 4.66 2.39 5.36
C ASP A 235 5.34 1.42 6.36
N LEU A 236 4.57 0.90 7.32
CA LEU A 236 5.02 -0.10 8.29
C LEU A 236 4.35 -1.45 7.98
N THR A 237 5.15 -2.45 7.60
CA THR A 237 4.71 -3.83 7.38
C THR A 237 5.19 -4.73 8.50
N LEU A 238 4.29 -5.48 9.14
CA LEU A 238 4.70 -6.56 10.06
C LEU A 238 5.12 -7.80 9.28
N THR A 239 6.37 -8.22 9.45
CA THR A 239 6.92 -9.43 8.80
C THR A 239 6.91 -10.64 9.74
N ALA A 240 6.84 -10.39 11.06
CA ALA A 240 6.52 -11.38 12.08
C ALA A 240 5.83 -10.67 13.25
N VAL A 241 5.43 -11.42 14.28
CA VAL A 241 4.74 -10.87 15.47
C VAL A 241 5.53 -9.71 16.12
N ASP A 242 6.86 -9.82 16.15
CA ASP A 242 7.76 -8.81 16.71
C ASP A 242 8.75 -8.25 15.66
N ALA A 243 8.53 -8.49 14.37
CA ALA A 243 9.46 -8.04 13.32
C ALA A 243 8.74 -7.21 12.26
N PHE A 244 9.45 -6.24 11.70
CA PHE A 244 8.87 -5.30 10.76
C PHE A 244 9.80 -4.95 9.59
N THR A 245 9.19 -4.39 8.55
CA THR A 245 9.85 -3.58 7.53
C THR A 245 9.15 -2.22 7.48
N LEU A 246 9.93 -1.16 7.64
CA LEU A 246 9.53 0.23 7.56
C LEU A 246 10.06 0.82 6.25
N LYS A 247 9.23 1.55 5.53
CA LYS A 247 9.62 2.37 4.39
C LYS A 247 9.12 3.80 4.59
N MET A 248 10.01 4.77 4.41
CA MET A 248 9.68 6.20 4.41
C MET A 248 9.95 6.73 3.00
N THR A 249 8.94 7.24 2.33
CA THR A 249 9.00 7.71 0.94
C THR A 249 8.60 9.19 0.89
N PRO A 250 9.55 10.12 0.66
CA PRO A 250 9.21 11.50 0.33
C PRO A 250 8.28 11.57 -0.88
N LEU A 251 7.26 12.42 -0.84
CA LEU A 251 6.25 12.48 -1.90
C LEU A 251 6.78 13.15 -3.18
N ASP A 252 7.64 14.16 -3.04
CA ASP A 252 8.28 14.90 -4.13
C ASP A 252 9.56 14.23 -4.65
N ASN A 253 10.25 13.47 -3.80
CA ASN A 253 11.46 12.73 -4.15
C ASN A 253 11.41 11.24 -3.73
N PRO A 254 10.55 10.41 -4.36
CA PRO A 254 10.43 9.00 -4.00
C PRO A 254 11.73 8.17 -4.16
N ALA A 255 12.70 8.66 -4.93
CA ALA A 255 13.99 8.00 -5.13
C ALA A 255 14.88 8.05 -3.88
N ALA A 256 14.64 9.01 -2.97
CA ALA A 256 15.35 9.12 -1.70
C ALA A 256 14.78 8.20 -0.60
N ALA A 257 13.80 7.34 -0.92
CA ALA A 257 13.12 6.52 0.06
C ALA A 257 14.08 5.73 0.96
N PHE A 258 13.82 5.77 2.26
CA PHE A 258 14.53 5.00 3.26
C PHE A 258 13.77 3.71 3.57
N THR A 259 14.49 2.61 3.75
CA THR A 259 13.92 1.32 4.17
C THR A 259 14.74 0.74 5.32
N LYS A 260 14.04 0.22 6.34
CA LYS A 260 14.63 -0.44 7.50
C LYS A 260 13.84 -1.69 7.84
N SER A 261 14.53 -2.77 8.18
CA SER A 261 13.91 -3.92 8.84
C SER A 261 14.45 -4.06 10.25
N GLY A 262 13.63 -4.54 11.18
CA GLY A 262 14.00 -4.60 12.58
C GLY A 262 13.05 -5.43 13.43
N VAL A 263 13.28 -5.35 14.75
CA VAL A 263 12.43 -5.93 15.79
C VAL A 263 11.71 -4.78 16.51
N LEU A 264 10.45 -4.99 16.86
CA LEU A 264 9.64 -4.02 17.60
C LEU A 264 10.16 -3.83 19.04
N ASP A 265 9.98 -2.63 19.57
CA ASP A 265 10.23 -2.30 20.97
C ASP A 265 9.12 -2.87 21.88
N GLY A 266 9.35 -2.80 23.19
CA GLY A 266 8.37 -3.16 24.21
C GLY A 266 8.21 -4.68 24.44
N PRO A 267 7.11 -5.13 25.07
CA PRO A 267 6.94 -6.52 25.48
C PRO A 267 6.70 -7.45 24.28
N ALA A 268 7.54 -8.47 24.11
CA ALA A 268 7.40 -9.42 23.01
C ALA A 268 5.99 -10.02 22.90
N GLY A 269 5.49 -10.19 21.68
CA GLY A 269 4.15 -10.71 21.41
C GLY A 269 3.02 -9.68 21.46
N SER A 270 3.30 -8.43 21.85
CA SER A 270 2.26 -7.39 21.94
C SER A 270 1.84 -6.88 20.55
N ALA A 271 0.55 -6.76 20.32
CA ALA A 271 0.03 -6.24 19.05
C ALA A 271 0.27 -4.74 18.93
N ILE A 272 0.49 -4.26 17.71
CA ILE A 272 0.30 -2.83 17.41
C ILE A 272 -1.20 -2.62 17.26
N ASP A 273 -1.83 -2.00 18.25
CA ASP A 273 -3.28 -1.79 18.32
C ASP A 273 -3.68 -0.32 18.18
N TRP A 274 -2.71 0.56 17.95
CA TRP A 274 -2.92 1.99 17.90
C TRP A 274 -1.89 2.70 17.02
N VAL A 275 -2.33 3.75 16.31
CA VAL A 275 -1.46 4.70 15.62
C VAL A 275 -1.67 6.07 16.24
N GLU A 276 -0.59 6.71 16.64
CA GLU A 276 -0.56 8.02 17.27
C GLU A 276 0.32 8.97 16.45
N ILE A 277 -0.11 10.22 16.36
CA ILE A 277 0.59 11.34 15.74
C ILE A 277 0.82 12.34 16.86
N GLU A 278 2.07 12.79 17.01
CA GLU A 278 2.46 13.71 18.07
C GLU A 278 3.22 14.89 17.48
N LEU A 279 2.95 16.07 18.01
CA LEU A 279 3.73 17.29 17.81
C LEU A 279 4.17 17.82 19.17
N TYR A 280 5.47 18.04 19.31
CA TYR A 280 6.10 18.70 20.45
C TYR A 280 6.88 19.90 19.92
N ASN A 281 6.16 20.78 19.22
CA ASN A 281 6.57 22.14 18.89
C ASN A 281 5.80 23.11 19.80
N THR A 282 6.44 24.16 20.31
CA THR A 282 5.84 25.05 21.33
C THR A 282 5.65 26.47 20.81
N ASP A 283 5.72 26.64 19.50
CA ASP A 283 5.59 27.95 18.87
C ASP A 283 4.86 27.71 17.57
N SER A 284 3.61 27.24 17.68
CA SER A 284 2.71 27.23 16.54
C SER A 284 2.34 28.66 16.21
N ASP A 285 2.39 28.99 14.93
CA ASP A 285 1.99 30.29 14.40
C ASP A 285 0.51 30.62 14.64
N TYR A 286 -0.28 29.68 15.17
CA TYR A 286 -1.71 29.89 15.42
C TYR A 286 -2.02 30.98 16.45
N TYR A 287 -1.08 31.43 17.32
CA TYR A 287 -1.40 32.49 18.31
C TYR A 287 -0.22 33.32 18.87
N PRO A 288 -0.41 34.63 19.17
CA PRO A 288 -1.60 35.44 18.93
C PRO A 288 -1.59 36.01 17.53
N ALA A 289 -2.77 35.96 16.90
CA ALA A 289 -3.02 36.51 15.59
C ALA A 289 -2.36 37.89 15.32
N PRO A 290 -1.92 38.15 14.09
CA PRO A 290 -2.08 37.27 12.93
C PRO A 290 -1.01 36.17 12.92
N ALA A 291 -1.43 34.94 12.61
CA ALA A 291 -0.51 33.90 12.15
C ALA A 291 0.41 34.54 11.12
N VAL A 292 1.72 34.45 11.33
CA VAL A 292 2.68 35.04 10.41
C VAL A 292 2.65 34.16 9.17
N PRO A 293 2.19 34.67 8.01
CA PRO A 293 2.16 33.86 6.79
C PRO A 293 3.58 33.34 6.51
N GLY A 294 3.73 32.02 6.49
CA GLY A 294 5.00 31.34 6.20
C GLY A 294 5.79 30.78 7.39
N ALA A 295 5.24 30.77 8.61
CA ALA A 295 5.84 30.04 9.73
C ALA A 295 5.33 28.58 9.76
N GLU A 296 6.07 27.67 9.13
CA GLU A 296 5.65 26.28 8.93
C GLU A 296 5.96 25.44 10.18
N THR A 297 5.18 25.65 11.24
CA THR A 297 5.46 25.12 12.59
C THR A 297 4.57 23.94 13.00
N ASP A 298 3.49 23.73 12.27
CA ASP A 298 2.46 22.73 12.52
C ASP A 298 2.75 21.39 11.83
N PHE A 299 2.13 20.31 12.32
CA PHE A 299 2.31 18.96 11.79
C PHE A 299 1.00 18.43 11.20
N TYR A 300 1.07 18.00 9.94
CA TYR A 300 -0.10 17.65 9.15
C TYR A 300 -0.16 16.15 8.88
N ALA A 301 -1.38 15.61 8.78
CA ALA A 301 -1.65 14.27 8.29
C ALA A 301 -2.89 14.26 7.40
N SER A 302 -2.85 13.61 6.23
CA SER A 302 -3.98 13.67 5.27
C SER A 302 -4.65 12.33 5.00
N TYR A 303 -3.94 11.23 5.22
CA TYR A 303 -4.41 9.91 4.85
C TYR A 303 -3.80 8.80 5.71
N MET A 304 -4.63 7.83 6.08
CA MET A 304 -4.23 6.63 6.80
C MET A 304 -4.91 5.40 6.21
N GLN A 305 -4.19 4.29 6.08
CA GLN A 305 -4.78 3.02 5.65
C GLN A 305 -4.09 1.81 6.25
N ILE A 306 -4.82 0.70 6.28
CA ILE A 306 -4.26 -0.63 6.51
C ILE A 306 -4.55 -1.47 5.28
N SER A 307 -3.50 -2.05 4.71
CA SER A 307 -3.60 -2.92 3.55
C SER A 307 -2.95 -4.27 3.81
N PHE A 308 -3.38 -5.30 3.09
CA PHE A 308 -2.74 -6.61 3.08
C PHE A 308 -2.22 -6.90 1.68
N VAL A 309 -0.90 -7.06 1.54
CA VAL A 309 -0.27 -7.51 0.30
C VAL A 309 0.13 -8.96 0.49
N PRO A 310 -0.55 -9.93 -0.16
CA PRO A 310 -0.13 -11.32 -0.10
C PRO A 310 1.32 -11.43 -0.57
N GLU A 311 2.18 -12.09 0.21
CA GLU A 311 3.55 -12.29 -0.21
C GLU A 311 3.59 -13.04 -1.56
N PRO A 312 4.44 -12.65 -2.52
CA PRO A 312 4.51 -13.27 -3.85
C PRO A 312 4.72 -14.80 -3.78
N ALA A 313 5.38 -15.29 -2.73
CA ALA A 313 5.63 -16.70 -2.51
C ALA A 313 4.35 -17.52 -2.32
N SER A 314 3.32 -16.97 -1.66
CA SER A 314 2.04 -17.66 -1.46
C SER A 314 1.29 -17.84 -2.79
N ALA A 315 1.33 -16.83 -3.66
CA ALA A 315 0.76 -16.91 -5.00
C ALA A 315 1.52 -17.92 -5.88
N ALA A 316 2.84 -17.94 -5.81
CA ALA A 316 3.68 -18.88 -6.55
C ALA A 316 3.41 -20.35 -6.13
N MET A 317 3.23 -20.62 -4.84
CA MET A 317 2.92 -21.95 -4.30
C MET A 317 1.56 -22.47 -4.77
N LEU A 318 0.52 -21.61 -4.79
CA LEU A 318 -0.80 -21.95 -5.32
C LEU A 318 -0.74 -22.33 -6.80
N LEU A 319 0.03 -21.57 -7.59
CA LEU A 319 0.22 -21.83 -9.01
C LEU A 319 1.02 -23.13 -9.26
N ALA A 320 2.06 -23.39 -8.47
CA ALA A 320 2.84 -24.62 -8.55
C ALA A 320 2.00 -25.87 -8.21
N GLY A 321 1.14 -25.78 -7.19
CA GLY A 321 0.21 -26.85 -6.81
C GLY A 321 -0.79 -27.19 -7.92
N ALA A 322 -1.40 -26.16 -8.55
CA ALA A 322 -2.33 -26.35 -9.66
C ALA A 322 -1.64 -26.96 -10.90
N GLY A 323 -0.41 -26.52 -11.21
CA GLY A 323 0.40 -27.09 -12.28
C GLY A 323 0.76 -28.57 -12.05
N GLY A 324 1.11 -28.93 -10.82
CA GLY A 324 1.42 -30.31 -10.42
C GLY A 324 0.21 -31.26 -10.58
N ALA A 325 -0.97 -30.83 -10.15
CA ALA A 325 -2.20 -31.64 -10.26
C ALA A 325 -2.57 -31.95 -11.72
N LEU A 326 -2.41 -30.98 -12.63
CA LEU A 326 -2.63 -31.16 -14.07
C LEU A 326 -1.61 -32.12 -14.70
N ALA A 327 -0.36 -32.08 -14.28
CA ALA A 327 0.68 -32.99 -14.75
C ALA A 327 0.41 -34.44 -14.31
N VAL A 328 -0.03 -34.64 -13.05
CA VAL A 328 -0.40 -35.97 -12.52
C VAL A 328 -1.65 -36.52 -13.21
N ALA A 329 -2.67 -35.69 -13.43
CA ALA A 329 -3.88 -36.09 -14.15
C ALA A 329 -3.59 -36.52 -15.60
N ARG A 330 -2.63 -35.87 -16.27
CA ARG A 330 -2.15 -36.27 -17.61
C ARG A 330 -1.38 -37.59 -17.59
N ARG A 331 -0.64 -37.89 -16.53
CA ARG A 331 0.15 -39.12 -16.42
C ARG A 331 -0.71 -40.36 -16.17
N ARG A 332 -1.86 -40.24 -15.51
CA ARG A 332 -2.80 -41.36 -15.27
C ARG A 332 -3.66 -41.76 -16.48
N ARG A 333 -3.64 -40.99 -17.57
CA ARG A 333 -4.40 -41.28 -18.81
C ARG A 333 -3.53 -41.84 -19.95
N ARG A 334 -2.27 -42.16 -19.67
CA ARG A 334 -1.39 -42.93 -20.56
C ARG A 334 -1.18 -44.30 -19.96
#